data_AF-A0A927QFT1-F1
#
_entry.id   AF-A0A927QFT1-F1
#
_cell.length_a   1.000
_cell.length_b   1.000
_cell.length_c   1.000
_cell.angle_alpha   90.00
_cell.angle_beta   90.00
_cell.angle_gamma   90.00
#
_symmetry.space_group_name_H-M   'P 1'
#
loop_
_entity.id
_entity.type
_entity.pdbx_description
1 polymer ?
#
loop_
_entity_poly.entity_id
_entity_poly.type
_entity_poly.pdbx_seq_one_letter_code
_entity_poly.pdbx_strand_id
1 'polypeptide(L)'
;MVEDLSVRLKAFEGRPAVLGGRGKDPVNSPMIRHWCEAMGDTNPAYAGPDAVAPPTMLQVWTMGGLSGHQTRSPAYDDLLALLDGAGCTSVVATDCEQEYLRGLRPGDEITFDSVIESVSERKTTRLGTGHFVTTRMDVRVGDELVGTHRFRILKYAPAHAPEAPSPGTPPSVTSSTTSSPQERPRRPRPVVNRDNSGFWEGISRHRLLIQRCADCATLRLPWLPGCNACGSAAWDTVEASGEGIVYSYVVMHHPPFPAFDPPYAVGLIELVEGVRMVSNVVGVPCDKVRIGMPVRLEFLRCDEELELPVFRGAEEGVVSA
;
A
#
# COMPACT_ATOMS: atom_id res chain seq x y z
N MET A 1 -34.47 -3.23 13.06
CA MET A 1 -33.23 -4.03 12.89
C MET A 1 -31.95 -3.19 12.97
N VAL A 2 -31.86 -2.01 12.34
CA VAL A 2 -30.64 -1.17 12.40
C VAL A 2 -30.42 -0.52 13.79
N GLU A 3 -31.49 -0.07 14.46
CA GLU A 3 -31.42 0.47 15.82
C GLU A 3 -30.94 -0.57 16.85
N ASP A 4 -31.36 -1.83 16.70
CA ASP A 4 -30.94 -2.94 17.58
C ASP A 4 -29.42 -3.21 17.49
N LEU A 5 -28.86 -3.13 16.27
CA LEU A 5 -27.44 -3.35 16.06
C LEU A 5 -26.57 -2.24 16.67
N SER A 6 -26.93 -0.97 16.48
CA SER A 6 -26.16 0.15 17.07
C SER A 6 -26.11 0.10 18.59
N VAL A 7 -27.22 -0.26 19.25
CA VAL A 7 -27.28 -0.42 20.71
C VAL A 7 -26.35 -1.55 21.17
N ARG A 8 -26.39 -2.70 20.48
CA ARG A 8 -25.53 -3.85 20.78
C ARG A 8 -24.05 -3.55 20.56
N LEU A 9 -23.70 -2.81 19.52
CA LEU A 9 -22.32 -2.38 19.24
C LEU A 9 -21.81 -1.42 20.31
N LYS A 10 -22.64 -0.48 20.76
CA LYS A 10 -22.31 0.45 21.85
C LYS A 10 -22.03 -0.24 23.17
N ALA A 11 -22.67 -1.38 23.45
CA ALA A 11 -22.40 -2.16 24.66
C ALA A 11 -20.98 -2.73 24.74
N PHE A 12 -20.20 -2.71 23.65
CA PHE A 12 -18.79 -3.11 23.67
C PHE A 12 -17.84 -1.99 24.11
N GLU A 13 -18.27 -0.72 24.11
CA GLU A 13 -17.43 0.39 24.55
C GLU A 13 -17.02 0.22 26.02
N GLY A 14 -15.74 0.47 26.32
CA GLY A 14 -15.14 0.26 27.63
C GLY A 14 -14.81 -1.21 27.95
N ARG A 15 -15.22 -2.18 27.13
CA ARG A 15 -14.82 -3.58 27.34
C ARG A 15 -13.36 -3.80 26.92
N PRO A 16 -12.61 -4.65 27.64
CA PRO A 16 -11.25 -4.97 27.25
C PRO A 16 -11.22 -5.63 25.87
N ALA A 17 -10.26 -5.23 25.04
CA ALA A 17 -9.94 -5.88 23.78
C ALA A 17 -8.80 -6.90 23.94
N VAL A 18 -7.81 -6.59 24.79
CA VAL A 18 -6.75 -7.49 25.26
C VAL A 18 -6.54 -7.23 26.75
N LEU A 19 -6.37 -8.28 27.54
CA LEU A 19 -6.00 -8.19 28.95
C LEU A 19 -4.74 -9.02 29.20
N GLY A 20 -3.76 -8.44 29.88
CA GLY A 20 -2.52 -9.11 30.26
C GLY A 20 -1.71 -9.61 29.07
N GLY A 21 -1.74 -8.87 27.95
CA GLY A 21 -0.92 -9.18 26.79
C GLY A 21 0.56 -9.11 27.15
N ARG A 22 1.35 -10.07 26.65
CA ARG A 22 2.81 -10.06 26.75
C ARG A 22 3.41 -10.13 25.36
N GLY A 23 4.42 -9.31 25.10
CA GLY A 23 5.22 -9.42 23.89
C GLY A 23 5.85 -10.80 23.80
N LYS A 24 5.97 -11.34 22.58
CA LYS A 24 6.52 -12.69 22.38
C LYS A 24 7.99 -12.78 22.77
N ASP A 25 8.71 -11.71 22.46
CA ASP A 25 10.12 -11.55 22.73
C ASP A 25 10.30 -10.24 23.51
N PRO A 26 11.28 -10.19 24.44
CA PRO A 26 11.79 -8.90 24.89
C PRO A 26 12.22 -8.06 23.70
N VAL A 27 12.25 -6.75 23.89
CA VAL A 27 12.88 -5.83 22.93
C VAL A 27 14.28 -6.36 22.65
N ASN A 28 14.65 -6.51 21.37
CA ASN A 28 15.89 -7.17 21.00
C ASN A 28 16.54 -6.56 19.76
N SER A 29 17.88 -6.55 19.74
CA SER A 29 18.68 -5.96 18.68
C SER A 29 18.47 -6.62 17.29
N PRO A 30 18.28 -7.95 17.17
CA PRO A 30 17.98 -8.57 15.88
C PRO A 30 16.72 -8.00 15.20
N MET A 31 15.62 -7.87 15.93
CA MET A 31 14.38 -7.29 15.39
C MET A 31 14.53 -5.79 15.09
N ILE A 32 15.22 -5.02 15.94
CA ILE A 32 15.52 -3.61 15.69
C ILE A 32 16.29 -3.45 14.38
N ARG A 33 17.37 -4.23 14.21
CA ARG A 33 18.21 -4.19 13.02
C ARG A 33 17.41 -4.51 11.75
N HIS A 34 16.64 -5.59 11.75
CA HIS A 34 15.84 -5.95 10.58
C HIS A 34 14.75 -4.94 10.25
N TRP A 35 14.13 -4.32 11.27
CA TRP A 35 13.19 -3.24 11.05
C TRP A 35 13.89 -2.02 10.42
N CYS A 36 15.04 -1.60 10.94
CA CYS A 36 15.82 -0.49 10.40
C CYS A 36 16.28 -0.75 8.96
N GLU A 37 16.76 -1.95 8.65
CA GLU A 37 17.14 -2.38 7.30
C GLU A 37 15.96 -2.28 6.32
N ALA A 38 14.78 -2.78 6.73
CA ALA A 38 13.58 -2.74 5.89
C ALA A 38 13.03 -1.32 5.69
N MET A 39 13.13 -0.47 6.71
CA MET A 39 12.67 0.92 6.66
C MET A 39 13.69 1.87 6.04
N GLY A 40 14.94 1.43 5.84
CA GLY A 40 16.04 2.28 5.41
C GLY A 40 16.46 3.32 6.46
N ASP A 41 16.15 3.09 7.74
CA ASP A 41 16.47 4.00 8.83
C ASP A 41 17.86 3.68 9.38
N THR A 42 18.79 4.63 9.23
CA THR A 42 20.21 4.46 9.59
C THR A 42 20.60 5.24 10.85
N ASN A 43 19.63 5.69 11.64
CA ASN A 43 19.92 6.46 12.85
C ASN A 43 20.83 5.67 13.82
N PRO A 44 22.00 6.23 14.20
CA PRO A 44 22.99 5.53 15.02
C PRO A 44 22.47 5.18 16.43
N ALA A 45 21.42 5.85 16.92
CA ALA A 45 20.82 5.56 18.23
C ALA A 45 20.21 4.15 18.32
N TYR A 46 19.97 3.48 17.18
CA TYR A 46 19.35 2.16 17.12
C TYR A 46 20.36 1.00 17.07
N ALA A 47 21.65 1.31 17.12
CA ALA A 47 22.73 0.34 17.02
C ALA A 47 23.69 0.41 18.21
N GLY A 48 24.41 -0.69 18.45
CA GLY A 48 25.41 -0.78 19.51
C GLY A 48 24.86 -1.20 20.88
N PRO A 49 25.68 -1.16 21.93
CA PRO A 49 25.32 -1.66 23.26
C PRO A 49 24.24 -0.83 23.95
N ASP A 50 24.16 0.48 23.67
CA ASP A 50 23.20 1.41 24.26
C ASP A 50 21.99 1.67 23.36
N ALA A 51 21.74 0.78 22.40
CA ALA A 51 20.68 0.92 21.42
C ALA A 51 19.31 1.16 22.07
N VAL A 52 18.54 2.05 21.46
CA VAL A 52 17.13 2.26 21.75
C VAL A 52 16.34 1.71 20.55
N ALA A 53 15.21 1.06 20.78
CA ALA A 53 14.33 0.67 19.69
C ALA A 53 13.72 1.92 19.04
N PRO A 54 13.64 2.01 17.70
CA PRO A 54 12.89 3.05 17.02
C PRO A 54 11.49 3.19 17.66
N PRO A 55 11.05 4.40 18.06
CA PRO A 55 9.76 4.57 18.73
C PRO A 55 8.58 3.98 17.94
N THR A 56 8.63 4.09 16.62
CA THR A 56 7.66 3.52 15.67
C THR A 56 7.56 1.98 15.70
N MET A 57 8.47 1.29 16.40
CA MET A 57 8.36 -0.15 16.66
C MET A 57 7.44 -0.48 17.84
N LEU A 58 6.83 0.48 18.53
CA LEU A 58 5.99 0.24 19.71
C LEU A 58 4.98 -0.89 19.52
N GLN A 59 4.24 -0.89 18.41
CA GLN A 59 3.27 -1.94 18.08
C GLN A 59 3.91 -3.25 17.64
N VAL A 60 5.12 -3.24 17.07
CA VAL A 60 5.81 -4.45 16.59
C VAL A 60 5.99 -5.46 17.71
N TRP A 61 6.30 -4.98 18.92
CA TRP A 61 6.49 -5.83 20.09
C TRP A 61 5.19 -6.46 20.63
N THR A 62 4.03 -5.94 20.25
CA THR A 62 2.71 -6.42 20.69
C THR A 62 1.97 -7.23 19.63
N MET A 63 2.57 -7.41 18.43
CA MET A 63 1.92 -8.10 17.32
C MET A 63 1.79 -9.61 17.55
N GLY A 64 0.61 -10.16 17.26
CA GLY A 64 0.38 -11.61 17.28
C GLY A 64 1.19 -12.42 16.25
N GLY A 65 1.77 -11.78 15.24
CA GLY A 65 2.53 -12.44 14.16
C GLY A 65 1.76 -13.58 13.48
N LEU A 66 2.48 -14.54 12.90
CA LEU A 66 1.86 -15.70 12.22
C LEU A 66 1.15 -16.67 13.17
N SER A 67 1.51 -16.67 14.46
CA SER A 67 0.88 -17.50 15.48
C SER A 67 -0.45 -16.93 16.00
N GLY A 68 -0.84 -15.72 15.57
CA GLY A 68 -2.02 -15.02 16.07
C GLY A 68 -1.86 -14.44 17.48
N HIS A 69 -2.92 -13.77 17.95
CA HIS A 69 -2.98 -13.20 19.30
C HIS A 69 -3.51 -14.26 20.28
N GLN A 70 -2.67 -14.71 21.20
CA GLN A 70 -3.09 -15.71 22.20
C GLN A 70 -3.91 -15.11 23.35
N THR A 71 -3.86 -13.79 23.53
CA THR A 71 -4.46 -13.04 24.66
C THR A 71 -5.62 -12.14 24.24
N ARG A 72 -6.13 -12.31 23.01
CA ARG A 72 -7.27 -11.53 22.52
C ARG A 72 -8.52 -11.87 23.34
N SER A 73 -9.22 -10.84 23.79
CA SER A 73 -10.43 -11.05 24.59
C SER A 73 -11.59 -11.58 23.72
N PRO A 74 -12.49 -12.39 24.30
CA PRO A 74 -13.74 -12.79 23.64
C PRO A 74 -14.58 -11.58 23.20
N ALA A 75 -14.58 -10.49 23.97
CA ALA A 75 -15.38 -9.31 23.66
C ALA A 75 -14.99 -8.64 22.33
N TYR A 76 -13.71 -8.63 21.98
CA TYR A 76 -13.27 -8.04 20.72
C TYR A 76 -13.53 -8.97 19.53
N ASP A 77 -13.44 -10.28 19.72
CA ASP A 77 -13.82 -11.26 18.69
C ASP A 77 -15.34 -11.24 18.45
N ASP A 78 -16.15 -11.19 19.51
CA ASP A 78 -17.60 -11.07 19.45
C ASP A 78 -18.03 -9.77 18.74
N LEU A 79 -17.34 -8.65 18.98
CA LEU A 79 -17.59 -7.39 18.27
C LEU A 79 -17.34 -7.55 16.77
N LEU A 80 -16.21 -8.14 16.38
CA LEU A 80 -15.90 -8.33 14.97
C LEU A 80 -16.88 -9.32 14.30
N ALA A 81 -17.20 -10.42 14.97
CA ALA A 81 -18.17 -11.41 14.48
C ALA A 81 -19.57 -10.79 14.32
N LEU A 82 -19.98 -9.91 15.23
CA LEU A 82 -21.25 -9.17 15.11
C LEU A 82 -21.25 -8.23 13.90
N LEU A 83 -20.13 -7.52 13.65
CA LEU A 83 -19.98 -6.67 12.48
C LEU A 83 -19.97 -7.49 11.18
N ASP A 84 -19.29 -8.64 11.17
CA ASP A 84 -19.28 -9.57 10.03
C ASP A 84 -20.67 -10.12 9.74
N GLY A 85 -21.40 -10.57 10.77
CA GLY A 85 -22.80 -11.01 10.66
C GLY A 85 -23.76 -9.93 10.19
N ALA A 86 -23.41 -8.66 10.38
CA ALA A 86 -24.14 -7.50 9.85
C ALA A 86 -23.72 -7.11 8.41
N GLY A 87 -22.88 -7.91 7.75
CA GLY A 87 -22.40 -7.70 6.39
C GLY A 87 -21.15 -6.82 6.27
N CYS A 88 -20.57 -6.37 7.39
CA CYS A 88 -19.35 -5.54 7.39
C CYS A 88 -18.09 -6.42 7.35
N THR A 89 -17.96 -7.24 6.31
CA THR A 89 -16.94 -8.29 6.20
C THR A 89 -15.54 -7.75 5.89
N SER A 90 -15.42 -6.56 5.32
CA SER A 90 -14.13 -5.95 4.97
C SER A 90 -13.61 -5.08 6.11
N VAL A 91 -12.27 -4.94 6.20
CA VAL A 91 -11.60 -4.13 7.21
C VAL A 91 -10.49 -3.30 6.57
N VAL A 92 -10.36 -2.05 7.02
CA VAL A 92 -9.22 -1.19 6.68
C VAL A 92 -8.82 -0.36 7.89
N ALA A 93 -7.52 -0.19 8.10
CA ALA A 93 -7.01 0.76 9.09
C ALA A 93 -7.15 2.18 8.54
N THR A 94 -7.68 3.09 9.35
CA THR A 94 -7.90 4.48 8.91
C THR A 94 -7.03 5.46 9.66
N ASP A 95 -6.71 5.19 10.94
CA ASP A 95 -5.94 6.11 11.78
C ASP A 95 -5.10 5.33 12.79
N CYS A 96 -3.92 5.88 13.08
CA CYS A 96 -2.97 5.37 14.06
C CYS A 96 -2.34 6.58 14.77
N GLU A 97 -2.56 6.67 16.08
CA GLU A 97 -1.97 7.69 16.95
C GLU A 97 -1.13 6.95 18.00
N GLN A 98 0.15 7.33 18.13
CA GLN A 98 1.06 6.74 19.10
C GLN A 98 1.72 7.85 19.92
N GLU A 99 1.77 7.65 21.23
CA GLU A 99 2.53 8.49 22.15
C GLU A 99 3.66 7.68 22.76
N TYR A 100 4.87 8.24 22.74
CA TYR A 100 6.08 7.59 23.23
C TYR A 100 6.56 8.30 24.50
N LEU A 101 6.36 7.67 25.65
CA LEU A 101 6.70 8.25 26.95
C LEU A 101 8.14 7.93 27.34
N ARG A 102 8.60 6.72 27.00
CA ARG A 102 9.98 6.27 27.20
C ARG A 102 10.47 5.48 25.99
N GLY A 103 11.72 5.72 25.58
CA GLY A 103 12.39 4.89 24.58
C GLY A 103 12.65 3.48 25.11
N LEU A 104 12.23 2.47 24.34
CA LEU A 104 12.41 1.05 24.66
C LEU A 104 13.86 0.61 24.42
N ARG A 105 14.38 -0.30 25.23
CA ARG A 105 15.77 -0.79 25.14
C ARG A 105 15.83 -2.30 25.04
N PRO A 106 16.84 -2.88 24.37
CA PRO A 106 17.05 -4.33 24.38
C PRO A 106 17.02 -4.90 25.79
N GLY A 107 16.21 -5.95 25.99
CA GLY A 107 15.94 -6.57 27.30
C GLY A 107 14.63 -6.13 27.96
N ASP A 108 14.01 -5.02 27.53
CA ASP A 108 12.70 -4.60 28.04
C ASP A 108 11.64 -5.68 27.73
N GLU A 109 10.97 -6.18 28.77
CA GLU A 109 9.84 -7.09 28.64
C GLU A 109 8.54 -6.30 28.52
N ILE A 110 7.87 -6.46 27.38
CA ILE A 110 6.66 -5.68 27.07
C ILE A 110 5.41 -6.39 27.56
N THR A 111 4.58 -5.67 28.31
CA THR A 111 3.19 -6.04 28.59
C THR A 111 2.25 -4.99 28.02
N PHE A 112 1.02 -5.37 27.72
CA PHE A 112 0.05 -4.44 27.15
C PHE A 112 -1.39 -4.87 27.44
N ASP A 113 -2.24 -3.86 27.64
CA ASP A 113 -3.68 -4.01 27.73
C ASP A 113 -4.32 -3.11 26.68
N SER A 114 -5.48 -3.50 26.17
CA SER A 114 -6.25 -2.65 25.28
C SER A 114 -7.73 -2.68 25.59
N VAL A 115 -8.40 -1.58 25.26
CA VAL A 115 -9.84 -1.38 25.46
C VAL A 115 -10.49 -1.02 24.14
N ILE A 116 -11.72 -1.50 23.94
CA ILE A 116 -12.61 -1.00 22.89
C ILE A 116 -13.08 0.38 23.34
N GLU A 117 -12.43 1.41 22.84
CA GLU A 117 -12.66 2.77 23.31
C GLU A 117 -13.94 3.35 22.73
N SER A 118 -14.20 3.12 21.44
CA SER A 118 -15.43 3.58 20.81
C SER A 118 -15.82 2.74 19.59
N VAL A 119 -17.13 2.66 19.34
CA VAL A 119 -17.73 2.16 18.11
C VAL A 119 -18.65 3.24 17.56
N SER A 120 -18.39 3.70 16.34
CA SER A 120 -19.19 4.76 15.72
C SER A 120 -20.57 4.27 15.31
N GLU A 121 -21.47 5.21 15.08
CA GLU A 121 -22.65 4.95 14.26
C GLU A 121 -22.26 4.49 12.85
N ARG A 122 -23.25 3.96 12.12
CA ARG A 122 -23.08 3.50 10.74
C ARG A 122 -22.75 4.69 9.83
N LYS A 123 -21.65 4.61 9.10
CA LYS A 123 -21.17 5.65 8.19
C LYS A 123 -20.94 5.09 6.79
N THR A 124 -21.29 5.87 5.78
CA THR A 124 -21.02 5.56 4.37
C THR A 124 -19.75 6.29 3.94
N THR A 125 -18.80 5.54 3.40
CA THR A 125 -17.53 6.04 2.85
C THR A 125 -17.41 5.67 1.38
N ARG A 126 -16.34 6.10 0.71
CA ARG A 126 -16.04 5.68 -0.67
C ARG A 126 -15.78 4.16 -0.78
N LEU A 127 -15.25 3.52 0.27
CA LEU A 127 -14.97 2.09 0.28
C LEU A 127 -16.24 1.26 0.52
N GLY A 128 -17.22 1.85 1.19
CA GLY A 128 -18.48 1.21 1.52
C GLY A 128 -19.05 1.69 2.85
N THR A 129 -20.08 1.00 3.32
CA THR A 129 -20.87 1.40 4.49
C THR A 129 -20.56 0.50 5.67
N GLY A 130 -20.27 1.10 6.83
CA GLY A 130 -19.80 0.34 7.98
C GLY A 130 -19.68 1.13 9.26
N HIS A 131 -18.89 0.62 10.20
CA HIS A 131 -18.65 1.21 11.52
C HIS A 131 -17.15 1.38 11.76
N PHE A 132 -16.79 2.50 12.37
CA PHE A 132 -15.44 2.71 12.87
C PHE A 132 -15.33 2.10 14.26
N VAL A 133 -14.28 1.33 14.49
CA VAL A 133 -13.94 0.77 15.80
C VAL A 133 -12.58 1.34 16.20
N THR A 134 -12.55 2.01 17.35
CA THR A 134 -11.32 2.56 17.92
C THR A 134 -10.92 1.73 19.13
N THR A 135 -9.68 1.26 19.15
CA THR A 135 -9.07 0.60 20.30
C THR A 135 -7.95 1.46 20.85
N ARG A 136 -7.85 1.57 22.17
CA ARG A 136 -6.73 2.22 22.85
C ARG A 136 -5.92 1.17 23.60
N MET A 137 -4.63 1.15 23.37
CA MET A 137 -3.68 0.23 23.99
C MET A 137 -2.70 1.02 24.86
N ASP A 138 -2.46 0.50 26.06
CA ASP A 138 -1.43 0.97 26.97
C ASP A 138 -0.32 -0.07 27.00
N VAL A 139 0.91 0.33 26.66
CA VAL A 139 2.09 -0.54 26.63
C VAL A 139 2.97 -0.23 27.83
N ARG A 140 3.43 -1.28 28.53
CA ARG A 140 4.18 -1.18 29.78
C ARG A 140 5.46 -2.03 29.76
N VAL A 141 6.41 -1.63 30.60
CA VAL A 141 7.58 -2.43 30.99
C VAL A 141 7.58 -2.50 32.52
N GLY A 142 7.34 -3.69 33.07
CA GLY A 142 6.95 -3.81 34.48
C GLY A 142 5.68 -3.01 34.75
N ASP A 143 5.73 -2.09 35.71
CA ASP A 143 4.62 -1.20 36.07
C ASP A 143 4.66 0.17 35.35
N GLU A 144 5.73 0.46 34.60
CA GLU A 144 5.92 1.75 33.92
C GLU A 144 5.16 1.80 32.59
N LEU A 145 4.35 2.84 32.39
CA LEU A 145 3.73 3.13 31.09
C LEU A 145 4.77 3.74 30.14
N VAL A 146 5.10 3.02 29.07
CA VAL A 146 6.16 3.41 28.12
C VAL A 146 5.61 4.01 26.83
N GLY A 147 4.36 3.71 26.49
CA GLY A 147 3.69 4.32 25.35
C GLY A 147 2.20 3.97 25.28
N THR A 148 1.49 4.74 24.47
CA THR A 148 0.08 4.49 24.16
C THR A 148 -0.10 4.36 22.65
N HIS A 149 -1.09 3.57 22.25
CA HIS A 149 -1.42 3.38 20.84
C HIS A 149 -2.94 3.36 20.66
N ARG A 150 -3.46 4.38 19.98
CA ARG A 150 -4.86 4.49 19.61
C ARG A 150 -5.00 4.17 18.13
N PHE A 151 -5.74 3.11 17.83
CA PHE A 151 -5.87 2.56 16.49
C PHE A 151 -7.33 2.53 16.07
N ARG A 152 -7.62 3.06 14.87
CA ARG A 152 -8.98 3.10 14.32
C ARG A 152 -9.04 2.27 13.04
N ILE A 153 -9.99 1.34 13.02
CA ILE A 153 -10.35 0.57 11.84
C ILE A 153 -11.76 0.93 11.37
N LEU A 154 -12.01 0.77 10.07
CA LEU A 154 -13.34 0.73 9.49
C LEU A 154 -13.66 -0.72 9.13
N LYS A 155 -14.71 -1.28 9.76
CA LYS A 155 -15.35 -2.52 9.32
C LYS A 155 -16.52 -2.17 8.43
N TYR A 156 -16.54 -2.62 7.17
CA TYR A 156 -17.51 -2.16 6.19
C TYR A 156 -17.95 -3.24 5.20
N ALA A 157 -19.15 -3.03 4.63
CA ALA A 157 -19.64 -3.74 3.46
C ALA A 157 -19.12 -3.02 2.20
N PRO A 158 -18.36 -3.67 1.30
CA PRO A 158 -17.83 -3.05 0.09
C PRO A 158 -18.92 -2.42 -0.77
N ALA A 159 -18.69 -1.21 -1.28
CA ALA A 159 -19.64 -0.51 -2.15
C ALA A 159 -19.93 -1.29 -3.45
N HIS A 160 -19.01 -2.14 -3.90
CA HIS A 160 -19.15 -3.05 -5.04
C HIS A 160 -18.76 -4.44 -4.58
N ALA A 161 -19.68 -5.18 -3.97
CA ALA A 161 -19.48 -6.61 -3.77
C ALA A 161 -19.56 -7.29 -5.14
N PRO A 162 -18.56 -8.09 -5.58
CA PRO A 162 -18.81 -9.04 -6.65
C PRO A 162 -19.93 -9.96 -6.18
N GLU A 163 -20.95 -10.14 -7.03
CA GLU A 163 -22.07 -11.01 -6.76
C GLU A 163 -21.55 -12.39 -6.36
N ALA A 164 -21.87 -12.86 -5.15
CA ALA A 164 -21.51 -14.21 -4.75
C ALA A 164 -22.20 -15.19 -5.71
N PRO A 165 -21.50 -16.19 -6.27
CA PRO A 165 -22.17 -17.17 -7.12
C PRO A 165 -23.20 -17.92 -6.27
N SER A 166 -24.48 -17.75 -6.59
CA SER A 166 -25.56 -18.54 -6.00
C SER A 166 -25.32 -20.02 -6.31
N PRO A 167 -25.32 -20.92 -5.32
CA PRO A 167 -25.21 -22.34 -5.57
C PRO A 167 -26.55 -22.84 -6.15
N GLY A 168 -26.54 -23.23 -7.42
CA GLY A 168 -27.55 -24.14 -7.97
C GLY A 168 -28.45 -23.60 -9.07
N THR A 169 -27.88 -23.21 -10.21
CA THR A 169 -28.63 -23.22 -11.48
C THR A 169 -27.73 -23.77 -12.59
N PRO A 170 -28.07 -24.90 -13.25
CA PRO A 170 -27.31 -25.38 -14.40
C PRO A 170 -27.46 -24.41 -15.59
N PRO A 171 -26.45 -24.28 -16.47
CA PRO A 171 -26.48 -23.31 -17.54
C PRO A 171 -27.56 -23.68 -18.57
N SER A 172 -28.62 -22.88 -18.60
CA SER A 172 -29.58 -22.85 -19.72
C SER A 172 -28.88 -22.25 -20.92
N VAL A 173 -28.49 -23.11 -21.86
CA VAL A 173 -28.09 -22.72 -23.21
C VAL A 173 -29.34 -22.22 -23.93
N THR A 174 -29.52 -20.91 -23.96
CA THR A 174 -30.36 -20.28 -24.99
C THR A 174 -29.67 -19.01 -25.47
N SER A 175 -29.21 -19.09 -26.71
CA SER A 175 -28.76 -18.00 -27.54
C SER A 175 -29.85 -16.95 -27.71
N SER A 176 -29.57 -15.73 -27.28
CA SER A 176 -30.15 -14.52 -27.85
C SER A 176 -29.05 -13.47 -27.97
N THR A 177 -28.45 -13.46 -29.15
CA THR A 177 -27.61 -12.39 -29.68
C THR A 177 -28.40 -11.09 -29.63
N THR A 178 -27.88 -10.08 -28.94
CA THR A 178 -27.61 -8.71 -29.45
C THR A 178 -27.06 -7.90 -28.27
N SER A 179 -25.75 -7.93 -28.03
CA SER A 179 -25.09 -6.90 -27.22
C SER A 179 -24.32 -5.98 -28.16
N SER A 180 -24.66 -4.71 -28.09
CA SER A 180 -23.83 -3.59 -28.55
C SER A 180 -22.38 -3.77 -28.06
N PRO A 181 -21.36 -3.29 -28.80
CA PRO A 181 -19.98 -3.38 -28.35
C PRO A 181 -19.85 -2.67 -27.00
N GLN A 182 -19.58 -3.45 -25.95
CA GLN A 182 -19.32 -2.91 -24.63
C GLN A 182 -17.98 -2.17 -24.71
N GLU A 183 -18.04 -0.84 -24.70
CA GLU A 183 -16.87 0.04 -24.76
C GLU A 183 -15.93 -0.29 -23.59
N ARG A 184 -14.67 -0.65 -23.88
CA ARG A 184 -13.69 -0.95 -22.84
C ARG A 184 -13.54 0.26 -21.90
N PRO A 185 -13.56 0.06 -20.57
CA PRO A 185 -13.34 1.16 -19.63
C PRO A 185 -12.03 1.88 -19.91
N ARG A 186 -12.07 3.22 -19.99
CA ARG A 186 -10.91 4.05 -20.33
C ARG A 186 -9.83 3.98 -19.24
N ARG A 187 -8.57 4.14 -19.65
CA ARG A 187 -7.44 4.27 -18.73
C ARG A 187 -7.59 5.52 -17.84
N PRO A 188 -7.24 5.45 -16.54
CA PRO A 188 -7.19 6.63 -15.68
C PRO A 188 -6.31 7.71 -16.30
N ARG A 189 -6.83 8.94 -16.39
CA ARG A 189 -6.08 10.07 -16.95
C ARG A 189 -5.09 10.62 -15.94
N PRO A 190 -3.86 10.96 -16.36
CA PRO A 190 -2.91 11.57 -15.47
C PRO A 190 -3.38 12.95 -15.02
N VAL A 191 -3.10 13.28 -13.77
CA VAL A 191 -3.30 14.65 -13.27
C VAL A 191 -2.15 15.51 -13.78
N VAL A 192 -2.44 16.32 -14.79
CA VAL A 192 -1.48 17.27 -15.37
C VAL A 192 -1.56 18.60 -14.62
N ASN A 193 -0.42 19.07 -14.13
CA ASN A 193 -0.29 20.36 -13.46
C ASN A 193 0.89 21.15 -14.06
N ARG A 194 1.18 22.34 -13.52
CA ARG A 194 2.26 23.21 -14.01
C ARG A 194 3.64 22.53 -13.97
N ASP A 195 3.88 21.67 -12.99
CA ASP A 195 5.22 21.12 -12.72
C ASP A 195 5.52 19.86 -13.55
N ASN A 196 4.49 19.17 -14.04
CA ASN A 196 4.63 17.96 -14.85
C ASN A 196 4.12 18.10 -16.31
N SER A 197 3.57 19.25 -16.70
CA SER A 197 3.03 19.46 -18.05
C SER A 197 4.06 19.20 -19.15
N GLY A 198 5.31 19.63 -18.95
CA GLY A 198 6.39 19.41 -19.92
C GLY A 198 6.76 17.94 -20.12
N PHE A 199 6.58 17.10 -19.09
CA PHE A 199 6.71 15.64 -19.25
C PHE A 199 5.65 15.11 -20.21
N TRP A 200 4.38 15.47 -20.00
CA TRP A 200 3.27 15.02 -20.84
C TRP A 200 3.29 15.60 -22.26
N GLU A 201 3.80 16.82 -22.45
CA GLU A 201 4.08 17.38 -23.78
C GLU A 201 5.21 16.63 -24.51
N GLY A 202 6.20 16.14 -23.76
CA GLY A 202 7.19 15.20 -24.30
C GLY A 202 6.55 13.91 -24.79
N ILE A 203 5.71 13.30 -23.94
CA ILE A 203 5.01 12.05 -24.28
C ILE A 203 4.15 12.22 -25.54
N SER A 204 3.38 13.30 -25.68
CA SER A 204 2.55 13.53 -26.88
C SER A 204 3.35 13.75 -28.17
N ARG A 205 4.66 14.00 -28.05
CA ARG A 205 5.62 14.08 -29.16
C ARG A 205 6.47 12.82 -29.28
N HIS A 206 6.13 11.74 -28.58
CA HIS A 206 6.88 10.48 -28.51
C HIS A 206 8.33 10.67 -28.00
N ARG A 207 8.51 11.54 -27.00
CA ARG A 207 9.82 11.82 -26.38
C ARG A 207 9.73 11.69 -24.86
N LEU A 208 10.51 10.77 -24.28
CA LEU A 208 10.61 10.64 -22.83
C LEU A 208 11.63 11.65 -22.30
N LEU A 209 11.15 12.75 -21.75
CA LEU A 209 11.99 13.84 -21.26
C LEU A 209 12.27 13.68 -19.74
N ILE A 210 13.55 13.67 -19.39
CA ILE A 210 14.04 13.66 -18.01
C ILE A 210 14.41 15.08 -17.63
N GLN A 211 13.94 15.53 -16.46
CA GLN A 211 14.25 16.87 -15.98
C GLN A 211 15.69 16.92 -15.45
N ARG A 212 16.44 17.94 -15.85
CA ARG A 212 17.84 18.15 -15.43
C ARG A 212 18.00 19.52 -14.79
N CYS A 213 18.70 19.59 -13.65
CA CYS A 213 19.01 20.88 -13.03
C CYS A 213 20.03 21.65 -13.89
N ALA A 214 19.74 22.92 -14.18
CA ALA A 214 20.64 23.75 -14.98
C ALA A 214 21.95 24.09 -14.23
N ASP A 215 21.95 24.05 -12.90
CA ASP A 215 23.08 24.49 -12.08
C ASP A 215 24.00 23.33 -11.67
N CYS A 216 23.43 22.17 -11.29
CA CYS A 216 24.21 21.02 -10.81
C CYS A 216 24.08 19.77 -11.68
N ALA A 217 23.39 19.85 -12.83
CA ALA A 217 23.17 18.75 -13.78
C ALA A 217 22.46 17.51 -13.21
N THR A 218 21.94 17.55 -11.98
CA THR A 218 21.20 16.42 -11.38
C THR A 218 19.94 16.11 -12.18
N LEU A 219 19.85 14.87 -12.66
CA LEU A 219 18.68 14.31 -13.34
C LEU A 219 17.62 13.89 -12.31
N ARG A 220 16.34 14.06 -12.64
CA ARG A 220 15.25 13.66 -11.76
C ARG A 220 14.00 13.24 -12.51
N LEU A 221 13.37 12.21 -11.95
CA LEU A 221 12.05 11.71 -12.30
C LEU A 221 11.44 11.13 -11.01
N PRO A 222 10.19 11.47 -10.63
CA PRO A 222 9.26 12.41 -11.28
C PRO A 222 9.78 13.86 -11.35
N TRP A 223 9.15 14.67 -12.22
CA TRP A 223 9.48 16.10 -12.33
C TRP A 223 9.11 16.84 -11.05
N LEU A 224 9.96 17.78 -10.64
CA LEU A 224 9.82 18.60 -9.43
C LEU A 224 10.04 20.09 -9.75
N PRO A 225 9.41 21.02 -9.00
CA PRO A 225 9.57 22.46 -9.22
C PRO A 225 10.96 22.99 -8.88
N GLY A 226 11.78 22.22 -8.15
CA GLY A 226 13.15 22.57 -7.79
C GLY A 226 14.04 21.34 -7.66
N CYS A 227 15.35 21.57 -7.64
CA CYS A 227 16.35 20.53 -7.49
C CYS A 227 16.45 20.08 -6.03
N ASN A 228 16.30 18.77 -5.78
CA ASN A 228 16.47 18.15 -4.46
C ASN A 228 17.93 18.07 -3.99
N ALA A 229 18.90 18.31 -4.87
CA ALA A 229 20.32 18.30 -4.53
C ALA A 229 20.86 19.69 -4.14
N CYS A 230 20.58 20.73 -4.93
CA CYS A 230 21.12 22.08 -4.71
C CYS A 230 20.08 23.17 -4.43
N GLY A 231 18.78 22.86 -4.49
CA GLY A 231 17.70 23.83 -4.26
C GLY A 231 17.38 24.76 -5.44
N SER A 232 18.11 24.69 -6.56
CA SER A 232 17.86 25.54 -7.73
C SER A 232 16.48 25.33 -8.33
N ALA A 233 15.83 26.42 -8.75
CA ALA A 233 14.60 26.41 -9.53
C ALA A 233 14.84 26.34 -11.04
N ALA A 234 16.10 26.48 -11.50
CA ALA A 234 16.45 26.46 -12.91
C ALA A 234 16.66 25.02 -13.41
N TRP A 235 16.04 24.70 -14.55
CA TRP A 235 16.12 23.38 -15.15
C TRP A 235 15.91 23.40 -16.66
N ASP A 236 16.45 22.38 -17.30
CA ASP A 236 16.19 22.01 -18.68
C ASP A 236 15.81 20.52 -18.75
N THR A 237 15.81 19.93 -19.94
CA THR A 237 15.49 18.52 -20.14
C THR A 237 16.54 17.82 -20.97
N VAL A 238 16.70 16.53 -20.71
CA VAL A 238 17.43 15.60 -21.58
C VAL A 238 16.45 14.54 -22.05
N GLU A 239 16.57 14.11 -23.29
CA GLU A 239 15.77 13.01 -23.82
C GLU A 239 16.41 11.69 -23.41
N ALA A 240 15.60 10.79 -22.84
CA ALA A 240 16.05 9.46 -22.48
C ALA A 240 16.36 8.63 -23.73
N SER A 241 17.39 7.80 -23.66
CA SER A 241 17.70 6.77 -24.66
C SER A 241 16.53 5.81 -24.90
N GLY A 242 15.67 5.65 -23.89
CA GLY A 242 14.56 4.70 -23.88
C GLY A 242 15.00 3.28 -23.48
N GLU A 243 16.26 3.06 -23.15
CA GLU A 243 16.78 1.79 -22.66
C GLU A 243 16.76 1.76 -21.13
N GLY A 244 16.46 0.59 -20.56
CA GLY A 244 16.46 0.40 -19.13
C GLY A 244 16.38 -1.06 -18.71
N ILE A 245 16.32 -1.28 -17.42
CA ILE A 245 16.13 -2.60 -16.80
C ILE A 245 14.97 -2.58 -15.82
N VAL A 246 14.30 -3.73 -15.66
CA VAL A 246 13.35 -3.92 -14.57
C VAL A 246 14.10 -3.94 -13.24
N TYR A 247 14.05 -2.85 -12.48
CA TYR A 247 14.68 -2.77 -11.15
C TYR A 247 13.85 -3.55 -10.11
N SER A 248 12.53 -3.39 -10.17
CA SER A 248 11.55 -4.15 -9.37
C SER A 248 10.22 -4.19 -10.12
N TYR A 249 9.31 -5.11 -9.76
CA TYR A 249 8.00 -5.19 -10.39
C TYR A 249 6.97 -5.84 -9.46
N VAL A 250 5.70 -5.59 -9.77
CA VAL A 250 4.56 -6.31 -9.20
C VAL A 250 3.69 -6.83 -10.34
N VAL A 251 3.04 -7.98 -10.12
CA VAL A 251 2.03 -8.53 -11.03
C VAL A 251 0.67 -8.39 -10.37
N MET A 252 -0.21 -7.61 -10.99
CA MET A 252 -1.54 -7.37 -10.46
C MET A 252 -2.50 -8.48 -10.91
N HIS A 253 -2.93 -9.32 -9.98
CA HIS A 253 -3.88 -10.42 -10.23
C HIS A 253 -5.31 -10.08 -9.81
N HIS A 254 -5.49 -9.50 -8.62
CA HIS A 254 -6.79 -9.24 -8.02
C HIS A 254 -6.72 -8.08 -7.00
N PRO A 255 -7.75 -7.23 -6.89
CA PRO A 255 -8.96 -7.19 -7.70
C PRO A 255 -8.70 -6.71 -9.14
N PRO A 256 -9.51 -7.15 -10.11
CA PRO A 256 -9.40 -6.63 -11.47
C PRO A 256 -9.68 -5.12 -11.47
N PHE A 257 -8.83 -4.36 -12.13
CA PHE A 257 -9.09 -2.94 -12.37
C PHE A 257 -9.69 -2.79 -13.78
N PRO A 258 -10.88 -2.20 -13.95
CA PRO A 258 -11.63 -2.25 -15.22
C PRO A 258 -10.86 -1.77 -16.47
N ALA A 259 -9.86 -0.90 -16.31
CA ALA A 259 -9.06 -0.36 -17.41
C ALA A 259 -7.85 -1.23 -17.83
N PHE A 260 -7.64 -2.37 -17.17
CA PHE A 260 -6.53 -3.29 -17.44
C PHE A 260 -7.04 -4.72 -17.54
N ASP A 261 -6.41 -5.52 -18.40
CA ASP A 261 -6.64 -6.95 -18.51
C ASP A 261 -5.67 -7.67 -17.55
N PRO A 262 -6.12 -8.22 -16.39
CA PRO A 262 -5.24 -8.96 -15.48
C PRO A 262 -4.93 -10.38 -15.99
N PRO A 263 -3.76 -10.96 -15.66
CA PRO A 263 -2.67 -10.32 -14.91
C PRO A 263 -1.85 -9.37 -15.79
N TYR A 264 -1.41 -8.25 -15.19
CA TYR A 264 -0.50 -7.30 -15.85
C TYR A 264 0.67 -6.92 -14.93
N ALA A 265 1.84 -6.68 -15.52
CA ALA A 265 3.04 -6.28 -14.81
C ALA A 265 3.17 -4.75 -14.75
N VAL A 266 3.52 -4.24 -13.57
CA VAL A 266 3.93 -2.85 -13.35
C VAL A 266 5.36 -2.88 -12.84
N GLY A 267 6.28 -2.32 -13.63
CA GLY A 267 7.70 -2.26 -13.32
C GLY A 267 8.11 -0.90 -12.78
N LEU A 268 9.02 -0.92 -11.82
CA LEU A 268 9.94 0.18 -11.55
C LEU A 268 11.14 -0.01 -12.47
N ILE A 269 11.23 0.80 -13.52
CA ILE A 269 12.26 0.71 -14.56
C ILE A 269 13.39 1.66 -14.19
N GLU A 270 14.62 1.15 -14.14
CA GLU A 270 15.83 1.96 -14.04
C GLU A 270 16.33 2.22 -15.45
N LEU A 271 16.30 3.50 -15.87
CA LEU A 271 16.80 3.93 -17.16
C LEU A 271 18.33 4.00 -17.15
N VAL A 272 18.96 3.92 -18.32
CA VAL A 272 20.43 4.04 -18.46
C VAL A 272 20.95 5.36 -17.87
N GLU A 273 20.14 6.43 -17.88
CA GLU A 273 20.49 7.72 -17.30
C GLU A 273 20.48 7.73 -15.75
N GLY A 274 20.09 6.62 -15.10
CA GLY A 274 20.15 6.42 -13.65
C GLY A 274 18.91 6.86 -12.87
N VAL A 275 17.90 7.43 -13.53
CA VAL A 275 16.60 7.73 -12.93
C VAL A 275 15.66 6.54 -13.03
N ARG A 276 14.64 6.49 -12.17
CA ARG A 276 13.64 5.41 -12.18
C ARG A 276 12.26 5.90 -12.56
N MET A 277 11.52 5.06 -13.27
CA MET A 277 10.17 5.33 -13.75
C MET A 277 9.24 4.16 -13.46
N VAL A 278 8.03 4.45 -12.94
CA VAL A 278 6.98 3.44 -12.86
C VAL A 278 6.24 3.37 -14.20
N SER A 279 6.14 2.17 -14.77
CA SER A 279 5.42 1.95 -16.03
C SER A 279 4.99 0.49 -16.20
N ASN A 280 4.10 0.22 -17.16
CA ASN A 280 3.75 -1.16 -17.52
C ASN A 280 4.90 -1.84 -18.27
N VAL A 281 5.16 -3.10 -17.91
CA VAL A 281 6.02 -3.99 -18.70
C VAL A 281 5.14 -4.77 -19.67
N VAL A 282 5.40 -4.64 -20.97
CA VAL A 282 4.59 -5.21 -22.05
C VAL A 282 5.43 -6.10 -22.96
N GLY A 283 4.77 -6.81 -23.88
CA GLY A 283 5.44 -7.64 -24.89
C GLY A 283 6.06 -8.93 -24.38
N VAL A 284 5.99 -9.21 -23.08
CA VAL A 284 6.34 -10.50 -22.46
C VAL A 284 5.22 -10.94 -21.52
N PRO A 285 4.98 -12.26 -21.36
CA PRO A 285 4.07 -12.76 -20.34
C PRO A 285 4.47 -12.30 -18.93
N CYS A 286 3.49 -11.99 -18.07
CA CYS A 286 3.75 -11.39 -16.76
C CYS A 286 4.55 -12.31 -15.81
N ASP A 287 4.45 -13.62 -15.99
CA ASP A 287 5.21 -14.64 -15.26
C ASP A 287 6.67 -14.77 -15.74
N LYS A 288 7.03 -14.13 -16.87
CA LYS A 288 8.40 -14.06 -17.39
C LYS A 288 9.13 -12.78 -17.01
N VAL A 289 8.42 -11.76 -16.54
CA VAL A 289 9.05 -10.53 -16.03
C VAL A 289 9.93 -10.88 -14.84
N ARG A 290 11.17 -10.39 -14.84
CA ARG A 290 12.16 -10.63 -13.77
C ARG A 290 13.00 -9.39 -13.53
N ILE A 291 13.51 -9.26 -12.31
CA ILE A 291 14.49 -8.22 -11.97
C ILE A 291 15.71 -8.36 -12.88
N GLY A 292 16.22 -7.23 -13.37
CA GLY A 292 17.33 -7.14 -14.31
C GLY A 292 16.96 -7.42 -15.77
N MET A 293 15.69 -7.70 -16.10
CA MET A 293 15.25 -7.87 -17.49
C MET A 293 15.48 -6.58 -18.29
N PRO A 294 16.18 -6.63 -19.44
CA PRO A 294 16.30 -5.48 -20.34
C PRO A 294 14.93 -5.10 -20.92
N VAL A 295 14.64 -3.81 -20.93
CA VAL A 295 13.41 -3.26 -21.49
C VAL A 295 13.70 -2.06 -22.39
N ARG A 296 12.79 -1.80 -23.33
CA ARG A 296 12.85 -0.64 -24.21
C ARG A 296 11.54 0.14 -24.20
N LEU A 297 11.65 1.45 -24.17
CA LEU A 297 10.54 2.39 -24.24
C LEU A 297 9.72 2.19 -25.52
N GLU A 298 8.40 2.23 -25.35
CA GLU A 298 7.40 2.24 -26.40
C GLU A 298 6.28 3.21 -25.98
N PHE A 299 5.60 3.82 -26.94
CA PHE A 299 4.46 4.68 -26.69
C PHE A 299 3.17 3.92 -27.00
N LEU A 300 2.39 3.64 -25.97
CA LEU A 300 1.11 2.94 -26.08
C LEU A 300 -0.02 3.96 -26.15
N ARG A 301 -0.63 4.06 -27.32
CA ARG A 301 -1.91 4.77 -27.48
C ARG A 301 -3.01 3.99 -26.78
N CYS A 302 -3.50 4.53 -25.66
CA CYS A 302 -4.55 3.92 -24.86
C CYS A 302 -5.94 4.22 -25.41
N ASP A 303 -6.12 5.42 -25.97
CA ASP A 303 -7.33 5.87 -26.67
C ASP A 303 -7.00 7.09 -27.57
N GLU A 304 -8.00 7.80 -28.09
CA GLU A 304 -7.80 8.93 -28.99
C GLU A 304 -7.00 10.08 -28.37
N GLU A 305 -7.06 10.24 -27.04
CA GLU A 305 -6.56 11.40 -26.30
C GLU A 305 -5.41 11.06 -25.35
N LEU A 306 -5.19 9.78 -25.03
CA LEU A 306 -4.16 9.34 -24.10
C LEU A 306 -3.14 8.42 -24.76
N GLU A 307 -1.88 8.81 -24.62
CA GLU A 307 -0.72 7.98 -24.90
C GLU A 307 0.14 7.87 -23.63
N LEU A 308 0.66 6.67 -23.38
CA LEU A 308 1.48 6.38 -22.21
C LEU A 308 2.82 5.77 -22.62
N PRO A 309 3.93 6.20 -22.00
CA PRO A 309 5.20 5.50 -22.12
C PRO A 309 5.12 4.16 -21.39
N VAL A 310 5.28 3.06 -22.12
CA VAL A 310 5.37 1.69 -21.62
C VAL A 310 6.74 1.10 -21.94
N PHE A 311 7.10 -0.02 -21.31
CA PHE A 311 8.39 -0.65 -21.52
C PHE A 311 8.20 -2.08 -22.01
N ARG A 312 8.67 -2.36 -23.23
CA ARG A 312 8.65 -3.70 -23.80
C ARG A 312 9.82 -4.52 -23.29
N GLY A 313 9.56 -5.71 -22.75
CA GLY A 313 10.61 -6.68 -22.40
C GLY A 313 11.26 -7.27 -23.63
N ALA A 314 12.60 -7.39 -23.62
CA ALA A 314 13.32 -8.19 -24.61
C ALA A 314 13.41 -9.64 -24.10
N GLU A 315 12.83 -10.60 -24.83
CA GLU A 315 13.10 -12.02 -24.55
C GLU A 315 14.59 -12.32 -24.81
N GLU A 316 15.23 -13.06 -23.91
CA GLU A 316 16.58 -13.57 -24.14
C GLU A 316 16.55 -14.60 -25.27
N GLY A 317 16.84 -14.15 -26.50
CA GLY A 317 17.16 -15.02 -27.62
C GLY A 317 16.76 -14.48 -28.99
N VAL A 318 17.54 -13.56 -29.56
CA VAL A 318 18.40 -13.78 -30.74
C VAL A 318 19.33 -12.56 -30.81
N VAL A 319 20.58 -12.73 -30.40
CA VAL A 319 21.66 -11.83 -30.84
C VAL A 319 21.84 -12.14 -32.32
N SER A 320 21.36 -11.27 -33.21
CA SER A 320 21.71 -11.34 -34.62
C SER A 320 23.19 -10.98 -34.76
N ALA A 321 23.97 -11.98 -35.18
CA ALA A 321 25.34 -11.83 -35.66
C ALA A 321 25.43 -10.92 -36.89
#